data_AF-A0A936IDG6-F1
#
_entry.id   AF-A0A936IDG6-F1
#
_cell.length_a   1.000
_cell.length_b   1.000
_cell.length_c   1.000
_cell.angle_alpha   90.00
_cell.angle_beta   90.00
_cell.angle_gamma   90.00
#
_symmetry.space_group_name_H-M   'P 1'
#
loop_
_entity.id
_entity.type
_entity.pdbx_description
1 polymer ?
#
loop_
_entity_poly.entity_id
_entity_poly.type
_entity_poly.pdbx_seq_one_letter_code
_entity_poly.pdbx_strand_id
1 'polypeptide(L)' 'MHAATVWRWILGGVRGRKLPSRLIGGRRFIEPGDLDAFLEALNRPGEAPGAPAPPAPPTARARRAAEKLRAMGC' A
#
# COMPACT_ATOMS: atom_id res chain seq x y z
N MET A 1 17.64 7.63 -8.00
CA MET A 1 16.66 6.62 -7.52
C MET A 1 16.00 5.97 -8.74
N HIS A 2 15.95 4.64 -8.82
CA HIS A 2 15.38 3.95 -10.00
C HIS A 2 13.87 3.73 -9.86
N ALA A 3 13.11 4.07 -10.90
CA ALA A 3 11.65 3.93 -10.91
C ALA A 3 11.18 2.48 -10.68
N ALA A 4 11.92 1.50 -11.20
CA ALA A 4 11.65 0.08 -10.99
C ALA A 4 11.71 -0.32 -9.49
N THR A 5 12.64 0.27 -8.74
CA THR A 5 12.77 0.03 -7.29
C THR A 5 11.55 0.57 -6.54
N VAL A 6 11.12 1.78 -6.87
CA VAL A 6 9.91 2.39 -6.30
C VAL A 6 8.68 1.52 -6.60
N TRP A 7 8.55 1.04 -7.83
CA TRP A 7 7.44 0.17 -8.23
C TRP A 7 7.39 -1.13 -7.43
N ARG A 8 8.56 -1.75 -7.18
CA ARG A 8 8.66 -2.94 -6.32
C ARG A 8 8.23 -2.65 -4.88
N TRP A 9 8.61 -1.50 -4.32
CA TRP A 9 8.20 -1.12 -2.96
C TRP A 9 6.70 -0.83 -2.84
N ILE A 10 6.09 -0.29 -3.89
CA ILE A 10 4.64 -0.07 -3.94
C ILE A 10 3.89 -1.41 -4.01
N LEU A 11 4.30 -2.30 -4.91
CA LEU A 11 3.55 -3.53 -5.18
C LEU A 11 3.84 -4.64 -4.14
N GLY A 12 5.12 -4.94 -3.95
CA GLY A 12 5.59 -6.03 -3.09
C GLY A 12 6.07 -5.57 -1.73
N GLY A 13 6.58 -4.33 -1.63
CA GLY A 13 7.29 -3.87 -0.45
C GLY A 13 8.72 -4.40 -0.37
N VAL A 14 9.38 -4.09 0.73
CA VAL A 14 10.72 -4.57 1.08
C VAL A 14 10.83 -4.63 2.60
N ARG A 15 11.44 -5.68 3.15
CA ARG A 15 11.63 -5.88 4.61
C ARG A 15 10.32 -5.70 5.41
N GLY A 16 9.20 -6.22 4.89
CA GLY A 16 7.88 -6.14 5.53
C GLY A 16 7.20 -4.78 5.46
N ARG A 17 7.81 -3.77 4.79
CA ARG A 17 7.25 -2.43 4.62
C ARG A 17 6.81 -2.21 3.17
N LYS A 18 5.66 -1.59 2.96
CA LYS A 18 5.18 -1.17 1.62
C LYS A 18 5.16 0.35 1.52
N LEU A 19 5.50 0.87 0.33
CA LEU A 19 5.42 2.31 0.07
C LEU A 19 3.97 2.70 -0.23
N PRO A 20 3.38 3.66 0.50
CA PRO A 20 2.05 4.18 0.20
C PRO A 20 2.01 4.77 -1.21
N SER A 21 0.92 4.53 -1.93
CA SER A 21 0.66 5.21 -3.19
C SER A 21 -0.83 5.37 -3.44
N ARG A 22 -1.21 6.44 -4.12
CA ARG A 22 -2.57 6.70 -4.59
C ARG A 22 -2.65 6.56 -6.10
N LEU A 23 -3.68 5.87 -6.59
CA LEU A 23 -3.96 5.76 -8.01
C LEU A 23 -4.99 6.83 -8.40
N ILE A 24 -4.59 7.76 -9.26
CA ILE A 24 -5.44 8.86 -9.75
C ILE A 24 -5.34 8.86 -11.28
N GLY A 25 -6.45 8.68 -11.98
CA GLY A 25 -6.47 8.66 -13.45
C GLY A 25 -5.54 7.62 -14.09
N GLY A 26 -5.35 6.45 -13.46
CA GLY A 26 -4.44 5.40 -13.97
C GLY A 26 -2.96 5.64 -13.68
N ARG A 27 -2.60 6.78 -13.09
CA ARG A 27 -1.24 7.11 -12.68
C ARG A 27 -1.10 7.00 -11.17
N ARG A 28 0.02 6.45 -10.71
CA ARG A 28 0.35 6.37 -9.28
C ARG A 28 1.09 7.60 -8.83
N PHE A 29 0.67 8.13 -7.70
CA PHE A 29 1.27 9.26 -7.00
C PHE A 29 1.66 8.82 -5.60
N ILE A 30 2.74 9.40 -5.10
CA ILE A 30 3.27 9.18 -3.75
C ILE A 30 3.36 10.57 -3.14
N GLU A 31 2.87 10.72 -1.91
CA GLU A 31 3.10 11.95 -1.17
C GLU A 31 4.58 12.04 -0.79
N PRO A 32 5.24 13.20 -0.95
CA PRO A 32 6.66 13.33 -0.63
C PRO A 32 7.01 12.82 0.79
N GLY A 33 6.21 13.20 1.79
CA GLY A 33 6.42 12.77 3.18
C GLY A 33 6.27 11.26 3.41
N ASP A 34 5.44 10.57 2.62
CA ASP A 34 5.32 9.11 2.69
C ASP A 34 6.60 8.43 2.20
N LEU A 35 7.25 9.00 1.18
CA LEU A 35 8.51 8.49 0.68
C LEU A 35 9.63 8.68 1.69
N ASP A 36 9.73 9.87 2.30
CA ASP A 36 10.74 10.16 3.31
C ASP A 36 10.58 9.26 4.54
N ALA A 37 9.36 9.16 5.09
CA ALA A 37 9.06 8.29 6.23
C ALA A 37 9.35 6.81 5.92
N PHE A 38 9.07 6.37 4.69
CA PHE A 38 9.38 5.01 4.26
C PHE A 38 10.89 4.75 4.22
N LEU A 39 11.68 5.70 3.72
CA LEU A 39 13.15 5.58 3.66
C LEU A 39 13.76 5.59 5.07
N GLU A 40 13.30 6.48 5.95
CA GLU A 40 13.72 6.49 7.36
C GLU A 40 13.43 5.15 8.04
N ALA A 41 12.23 4.62 7.80
CA ALA A 41 11.79 3.34 8.32
C ALA A 41 12.59 2.13 7.80
N LEU A 42 13.13 2.21 6.57
CA LEU A 42 14.01 1.17 6.03
C LEU A 42 15.43 1.24 6.61
N ASN A 43 15.91 2.44 6.88
CA ASN A 43 17.28 2.67 7.36
C ASN A 43 17.41 2.49 8.87
N ARG A 44 16.31 2.52 9.64
CA ARG A 44 16.34 2.28 11.09
C ARG A 44 16.69 0.82 11.42
N PRO A 45 17.83 0.53 12.09
CA PRO A 45 18.15 -0.82 12.54
C PRO A 45 17.33 -1.15 13.80
N GLY A 46 16.69 -2.32 13.83
CA GLY A 46 16.12 -2.91 15.05
C GLY A 46 14.61 -2.78 15.27
N GLU A 47 13.87 -1.98 14.50
CA GLU A 47 12.41 -1.87 14.66
C GLU A 47 11.68 -2.92 13.79
N ALA A 48 11.20 -3.99 14.43
CA ALA A 48 10.26 -4.94 13.82
C ALA A 48 9.00 -4.20 13.34
N PRO A 49 8.38 -4.59 12.21
CA PRO A 49 7.33 -3.81 11.58
C PRO A 49 6.03 -3.90 12.39
N GLY A 50 5.81 -2.92 13.27
CA GLY A 50 4.65 -2.82 14.14
C GLY A 50 3.78 -1.60 13.85
N ALA A 51 3.23 -1.51 12.63
CA ALA A 51 1.98 -0.78 12.41
C ALA A 51 1.35 -1.32 11.12
N PRO A 52 0.21 -2.05 11.18
CA PRO A 52 -0.53 -2.33 9.96
C PRO A 52 -0.91 -0.99 9.34
N ALA A 53 -0.46 -0.73 8.12
CA ALA A 53 -1.07 0.32 7.32
C ALA A 53 -2.59 0.10 7.35
N PRO A 54 -3.40 1.14 7.63
CA PRO A 54 -4.84 0.98 7.68
C PRO A 54 -5.29 0.25 6.40
N PRO A 55 -6.17 -0.76 6.51
CA PRO A 55 -6.55 -1.55 5.37
C PRO A 55 -7.00 -0.61 4.26
N ALA A 56 -6.38 -0.73 3.09
CA ALA A 56 -6.73 0.07 1.94
C ALA A 56 -8.25 -0.03 1.73
N PRO A 57 -8.95 1.08 1.45
CA PRO A 57 -10.39 1.04 1.26
C PRO A 57 -10.73 -0.01 0.20
N PRO A 58 -11.76 -0.84 0.44
CA PRO A 58 -12.08 -1.95 -0.44
C PRO A 58 -12.29 -1.44 -1.86
N THR A 59 -11.61 -2.07 -2.82
CA THR A 59 -11.75 -1.74 -4.24
C THR A 59 -13.22 -1.85 -4.66
N ALA A 60 -13.63 -1.12 -5.71
CA ALA A 60 -14.98 -1.24 -6.24
C ALA A 60 -15.37 -2.69 -6.55
N ARG A 61 -14.41 -3.52 -6.97
CA ARG A 61 -14.59 -4.96 -7.18
C ARG A 61 -14.84 -5.71 -5.87
N ALA A 62 -14.07 -5.44 -4.82
CA ALA A 62 -14.27 -6.05 -3.50
C ALA A 62 -15.62 -5.64 -2.90
N ARG A 63 -16.04 -4.37 -3.06
CA ARG A 63 -17.36 -3.90 -2.62
C ARG A 63 -18.50 -4.62 -3.34
N ARG A 64 -18.43 -4.73 -4.67
CA ARG A 64 -19.42 -5.49 -5.47
C ARG A 64 -19.45 -6.97 -5.12
N ALA A 65 -18.30 -7.58 -4.83
CA ALA A 65 -18.24 -8.97 -4.41
C ALA A 65 -18.91 -9.16 -3.04
N ALA A 66 -18.66 -8.26 -2.09
CA ALA A 66 -19.31 -8.27 -0.78
C ALA A 66 -20.84 -8.06 -0.89
N GLU A 67 -21.30 -7.15 -1.75
CA GLU A 67 -22.73 -6.96 -2.04
C GLU A 67 -23.38 -8.23 -2.62
N LYS A 68 -22.70 -8.90 -3.56
CA LYS A 68 -23.18 -10.17 -4.12
C LYS A 68 -23.27 -11.28 -3.07
N LEU A 69 -22.27 -11.40 -2.19
CA LEU A 69 -22.28 -12.38 -1.11
C LEU A 69 -23.44 -12.12 -0.14
N ARG A 70 -23.69 -10.86 0.22
CA ARG A 70 -24.83 -10.47 1.06
C ARG A 70 -26.17 -10.75 0.39
N ALA A 71 -26.28 -10.54 -0.93
CA ALA A 71 -27.47 -10.88 -1.71
C ALA A 71 -27.72 -12.40 -1.82
N MET A 72 -26.68 -13.23 -1.65
CA MET A 72 -26.78 -14.69 -1.65
C MET A 72 -27.00 -15.30 -0.25
N GLY A 73 -27.14 -14.49 0.80
CA GLY A 73 -27.58 -14.94 2.12
C GLY A 73 -26.67 -15.94 2.82
N CYS A 74 -25.35 -15.85 2.61
CA CYS A 74 -24.33 -16.59 3.36
C CYS A 74 -23.64 -15.69 4.38
#